data_AF-A0AA35ITW1-F1
#
_entry.id   AF-A0AA35ITW1-F1
#
_cell.length_a   1.000
_cell.length_b   1.000
_cell.length_c   1.000
_cell.angle_alpha   90.00
_cell.angle_beta   90.00
_cell.angle_gamma   90.00
#
_symmetry.space_group_name_H-M   'P 1'
#
loop_
_entity.id
_entity.type
_entity.pdbx_description
1 polymer ?
#
loop_
_entity_poly.entity_id
_entity_poly.type
_entity_poly.pdbx_seq_one_letter_code
_entity_poly.pdbx_strand_id
1 'polypeptide(L)'
;MTRRKTVDSRLSEWQNTCKHPIINLTPEKVDKLYQLKMKCKNKNIRSNKHLPITLSSLQKKMEKLFIKDKGNSRISSFSEHKVSSLCTYKNGGYFIDGKCSMKLPDIESAIHRFMWKKYGKGLIYCYGCDPTGKKRHTEWFKVPVLELPSVLRIIDSYCRGEESCNRDLP
;
A
#
# COMPACT_ATOMS: atom_id res chain seq x y z
N MET A 1 -15.45 6.52 -5.50
CA MET A 1 -14.65 5.87 -6.55
C MET A 1 -14.89 6.50 -7.91
N THR A 2 -13.86 6.70 -8.72
CA THR A 2 -13.99 7.21 -10.10
C THR A 2 -14.62 6.14 -10.98
N ARG A 3 -15.52 6.53 -11.88
CA ARG A 3 -16.28 5.60 -12.76
C ARG A 3 -15.61 5.36 -14.12
N ARG A 4 -14.32 5.72 -14.27
CA ARG A 4 -13.58 5.58 -15.54
C ARG A 4 -13.25 4.12 -15.80
N LYS A 5 -13.29 3.73 -17.08
CA LYS A 5 -13.11 2.34 -17.51
C LYS A 5 -11.67 1.84 -17.36
N THR A 6 -10.67 2.71 -17.53
CA THR A 6 -9.25 2.34 -17.50
C THR A 6 -8.58 2.81 -16.21
N VAL A 7 -7.56 2.07 -15.76
CA VAL A 7 -6.77 2.42 -14.56
C VAL A 7 -6.08 3.77 -14.74
N ASP A 8 -5.46 4.01 -15.88
CA ASP A 8 -4.72 5.26 -16.13
C ASP A 8 -5.63 6.48 -16.07
N SER A 9 -6.83 6.42 -16.66
CA SER A 9 -7.78 7.53 -16.56
C SER A 9 -8.26 7.74 -15.12
N ARG A 10 -8.42 6.67 -14.33
CA ARG A 10 -8.74 6.79 -12.89
C ARG A 10 -7.61 7.48 -12.14
N LEU A 11 -6.34 7.12 -12.40
CA LEU A 11 -5.17 7.71 -11.76
C LEU A 11 -4.98 9.18 -12.12
N SER A 12 -5.09 9.54 -13.42
CA SER A 12 -4.97 10.92 -13.87
C SER A 12 -6.09 11.80 -13.29
N GLU A 13 -7.32 11.30 -13.22
CA GLU A 13 -8.43 12.03 -12.58
C GLU A 13 -8.13 12.32 -11.11
N TRP A 14 -7.60 11.35 -10.37
CA TRP A 14 -7.19 11.53 -8.99
C TRP A 14 -6.06 12.55 -8.83
N GLN A 15 -4.99 12.45 -9.63
CA GLN A 15 -3.88 13.42 -9.60
C GLN A 15 -4.35 14.84 -9.92
N ASN A 16 -5.22 14.97 -10.91
CA ASN A 16 -5.78 16.26 -11.31
C ASN A 16 -6.70 16.86 -10.26
N THR A 17 -7.45 16.03 -9.53
CA THR A 17 -8.38 16.48 -8.50
C THR A 17 -7.63 16.88 -7.23
N CYS A 18 -6.72 16.02 -6.75
CA CYS A 18 -6.05 16.26 -5.47
C CYS A 18 -4.69 16.93 -5.56
N LYS A 19 -4.20 17.24 -6.77
CA LYS A 19 -2.95 17.97 -7.00
C LYS A 19 -1.74 17.33 -6.29
N HIS A 20 -1.81 16.01 -6.04
CA HIS A 20 -0.76 15.24 -5.40
C HIS A 20 -0.32 14.10 -6.31
N PRO A 21 1.00 13.80 -6.38
CA PRO A 21 1.49 12.67 -7.15
C PRO A 21 1.03 11.36 -6.49
N ILE A 22 0.39 10.49 -7.27
CA ILE A 22 0.08 9.13 -6.82
C ILE A 22 1.36 8.30 -6.88
N ILE A 23 1.76 7.77 -5.72
CA ILE A 23 2.90 6.87 -5.62
C ILE A 23 2.37 5.46 -5.49
N ASN A 24 2.62 4.63 -6.50
CA ASN A 24 2.30 3.21 -6.41
C ASN A 24 3.21 2.51 -5.39
N LEU A 25 2.61 1.76 -4.46
CA LEU A 25 3.27 0.93 -3.47
C LEU A 25 3.56 -0.46 -4.05
N THR A 26 4.63 -0.54 -4.83
CA THR A 26 5.10 -1.82 -5.39
C THR A 26 5.60 -2.77 -4.30
N PRO A 27 5.62 -4.10 -4.53
CA PRO A 27 6.18 -5.08 -3.59
C PRO A 27 7.58 -4.73 -3.09
N GLU A 28 8.44 -4.24 -3.98
CA GLU A 28 9.79 -3.78 -3.64
C GLU A 28 9.79 -2.57 -2.70
N LYS A 29 8.89 -1.60 -2.92
CA LYS A 29 8.75 -0.44 -2.04
C LYS A 29 8.19 -0.86 -0.68
N VAL A 30 7.24 -1.79 -0.67
CA VAL A 30 6.66 -2.33 0.56
C VAL A 30 7.73 -3.08 1.37
N ASP A 31 8.54 -3.92 0.75
CA ASP A 31 9.65 -4.60 1.43
C ASP A 31 10.64 -3.59 2.01
N LYS A 32 11.08 -2.60 1.20
CA LYS A 32 11.96 -1.52 1.68
C LYS A 32 11.36 -0.79 2.90
N LEU A 33 10.08 -0.44 2.88
CA LEU A 33 9.39 0.22 4.00
C LEU A 33 9.31 -0.68 5.24
N TYR A 34 8.99 -1.96 5.05
CA TYR A 34 8.94 -2.96 6.10
C TYR A 34 10.29 -3.10 6.81
N GLN A 35 11.37 -3.28 6.04
CA GLN A 35 12.73 -3.41 6.55
C GLN A 35 13.19 -2.16 7.31
N LEU A 36 12.87 -0.97 6.79
CA LEU A 36 13.18 0.30 7.46
C LEU A 36 12.44 0.41 8.81
N LYS A 37 11.17 0.02 8.85
CA LYS A 37 10.37 0.05 10.08
C LYS A 37 10.87 -0.96 11.11
N MET A 38 11.23 -2.17 10.67
CA MET A 38 11.84 -3.20 11.51
C MET A 38 13.17 -2.73 12.11
N LYS A 39 14.06 -2.14 11.31
CA LYS A 39 15.33 -1.56 11.80
C LYS A 39 15.11 -0.45 12.83
N CYS A 40 14.12 0.41 12.64
CA CYS A 40 13.76 1.44 13.61
C CYS A 40 13.21 0.86 14.92
N LYS A 41 12.38 -0.20 14.86
CA LYS A 41 11.88 -0.89 16.06
C LYS A 41 13.04 -1.50 16.85
N ASN A 42 13.97 -2.17 16.18
CA ASN A 42 15.13 -2.80 16.82
C ASN A 42 16.12 -1.77 17.40
N LYS A 43 16.27 -0.60 16.78
CA LYS A 43 17.06 0.51 17.34
C LYS A 43 16.40 1.13 18.57
N ASN A 44 15.08 1.33 18.57
CA ASN A 44 14.36 1.83 19.75
C ASN A 44 14.41 0.84 20.93
N ILE A 45 14.52 -0.46 20.66
CA ILE A 45 14.71 -1.48 21.71
C ILE A 45 16.14 -1.44 22.28
N ARG A 46 17.16 -1.21 21.44
CA ARG A 46 18.58 -1.11 21.89
C ARG A 46 18.97 0.23 22.48
N SER A 47 18.21 1.29 22.21
CA SER A 47 18.44 2.62 22.76
C SER A 47 17.16 3.13 23.40
N ASN A 48 17.11 3.00 24.72
CA ASN A 48 16.11 3.63 25.59
C ASN A 48 16.37 5.15 25.65
N LYS A 49 16.33 5.82 24.49
CA LYS A 49 16.43 7.28 24.33
C LYS A 49 15.28 7.72 23.43
N HIS A 50 14.21 8.13 24.09
CA HIS A 50 13.02 8.71 23.48
C HIS A 50 13.44 9.99 22.71
N LEU A 51 13.45 9.94 21.38
CA LEU A 51 13.64 11.13 20.54
C LEU A 51 12.48 11.19 19.53
N PRO A 52 11.59 12.19 19.64
CA PRO A 52 10.43 12.30 18.78
C PRO A 52 10.90 12.56 17.34
N ILE A 53 10.56 11.65 16.43
CA ILE A 53 10.78 11.86 15.00
C ILE A 53 9.83 12.97 14.57
N THR A 54 10.37 14.18 14.44
CA THR A 54 9.65 15.34 13.92
C THR A 54 9.25 15.11 12.46
N LEU A 55 8.09 15.63 12.04
CA LEU A 55 7.55 15.52 10.67
C LEU A 55 8.57 15.96 9.60
N SER A 56 9.43 16.91 9.93
CA SER A 56 10.54 17.38 9.08
C SER A 56 11.59 16.29 8.80
N SER A 57 11.81 15.38 9.73
CA SER A 57 12.73 14.24 9.59
C SER A 57 12.17 13.16 8.67
N LEU A 58 10.84 12.98 8.68
CA LEU A 58 10.13 12.07 7.77
C LEU A 58 10.09 12.65 6.36
N GLN A 59 9.85 13.95 6.22
CA GLN A 59 9.88 14.68 4.96
C GLN A 59 11.27 14.62 4.29
N LYS A 60 12.36 14.85 5.05
CA LYS A 60 13.74 14.68 4.56
C LYS A 60 14.08 13.24 4.15
N LYS A 61 13.43 12.24 4.74
CA LYS A 61 13.60 10.83 4.35
C LYS A 61 12.79 10.46 3.11
N MET A 62 11.61 11.06 2.94
CA MET A 62 10.80 10.94 1.73
C MET A 62 11.44 11.65 0.54
N GLU A 63 12.12 12.79 0.75
CA GLU A 63 12.94 13.44 -0.29
C GLU A 63 14.08 12.52 -0.80
N LYS A 64 14.63 11.67 0.06
CA LYS A 64 15.62 10.64 -0.35
C LYS A 64 15.02 9.42 -1.05
N LEU A 65 13.69 9.27 -1.07
CA LEU A 65 12.99 8.23 -1.85
C LEU A 65 12.77 8.65 -3.31
N PHE A 66 13.03 9.91 -3.67
CA PHE A 66 13.25 10.29 -5.07
C PHE A 66 14.64 9.82 -5.49
N ILE A 67 14.70 8.66 -6.15
CA ILE A 67 15.96 8.06 -6.61
C ILE A 67 16.48 8.90 -7.79
N LYS A 68 17.58 9.64 -7.57
CA LYS A 68 18.58 9.82 -8.64
C LYS A 68 19.27 8.46 -8.79
N ASP A 69 19.07 7.80 -9.92
CA ASP A 69 19.73 6.53 -10.23
C ASP A 69 21.24 6.75 -10.21
N LYS A 70 21.89 6.26 -9.15
CA LYS A 70 23.31 5.91 -9.21
C LYS A 70 23.41 4.43 -8.94
N GLY A 71 23.62 3.71 -10.03
CA GLY A 71 23.83 2.28 -10.04
C GLY A 71 24.91 1.88 -9.04
N ASN A 72 24.58 0.94 -8.19
CA ASN A 72 25.55 -0.06 -7.76
C ASN A 72 24.81 -1.28 -7.21
N SER A 73 24.77 -2.30 -8.06
CA SER A 73 24.36 -3.66 -7.73
C SER A 73 25.33 -4.22 -6.68
N ARG A 74 24.87 -4.38 -5.44
CA ARG A 74 25.43 -5.37 -4.52
C ARG A 74 24.28 -6.15 -3.90
N ILE A 75 24.16 -7.38 -4.38
CA ILE A 75 23.28 -8.43 -3.90
C ILE A 75 23.73 -8.76 -2.48
N SER A 76 22.98 -8.28 -1.49
CA SER A 76 23.08 -8.72 -0.10
C SER A 76 22.20 -9.95 0.05
N SER A 77 22.75 -11.05 0.55
CA SER A 77 22.06 -12.29 0.92
C SER A 77 20.73 -12.01 1.65
N PHE A 78 19.62 -12.30 0.98
CA PHE A 78 18.26 -12.02 1.43
C PHE A 78 17.71 -13.20 2.24
N SER A 79 17.60 -13.07 3.56
CA SER A 79 16.90 -14.03 4.41
C SER A 79 15.38 -13.89 4.23
N GLU A 80 14.74 -14.92 3.65
CA GLU A 80 13.39 -15.48 3.88
C GLU A 80 12.16 -14.61 4.23
N HIS A 81 12.21 -13.30 3.97
CA HIS A 81 11.00 -12.47 3.80
C HIS A 81 11.01 -11.84 2.41
N LYS A 82 11.28 -12.66 1.39
CA LYS A 82 10.86 -12.31 0.03
C LYS A 82 9.34 -12.14 0.11
N VAL A 83 8.81 -11.04 -0.41
CA VAL A 83 7.40 -11.02 -0.83
C VAL A 83 7.30 -12.14 -1.86
N SER A 84 6.93 -13.33 -1.38
CA SER A 84 6.82 -14.54 -2.18
C SER A 84 6.01 -14.19 -3.41
N SER A 85 6.55 -14.54 -4.57
CA SER A 85 6.04 -14.25 -5.92
C SER A 85 4.52 -14.05 -5.93
N LEU A 86 4.08 -12.78 -5.90
CA LEU A 86 2.66 -12.45 -6.05
C LEU A 86 2.24 -12.91 -7.44
N CYS A 87 1.40 -13.95 -7.51
CA CYS A 87 1.09 -14.63 -8.77
C CYS A 87 0.33 -13.71 -9.72
N THR A 88 -0.49 -12.83 -9.16
CA THR A 88 -1.38 -11.93 -9.91
C THR A 88 -0.83 -10.52 -10.03
N TYR A 89 0.35 -10.21 -9.48
CA TYR A 89 0.94 -8.88 -9.60
C TYR A 89 1.82 -8.76 -10.85
N LYS A 90 1.42 -7.93 -11.81
CA LYS A 90 2.20 -7.60 -13.02
C LYS A 90 2.12 -6.11 -13.34
N ASN A 91 3.22 -5.54 -13.80
CA ASN A 91 3.30 -4.16 -14.33
C ASN A 91 2.67 -3.09 -13.42
N GLY A 92 2.86 -3.19 -12.10
CA GLY A 92 2.34 -2.18 -11.17
C GLY A 92 0.90 -2.41 -10.68
N GLY A 93 0.26 -3.52 -11.04
CA GLY A 93 -1.10 -3.82 -10.60
C GLY A 93 -1.37 -5.31 -10.45
N TYR A 94 -2.57 -5.63 -9.95
CA TYR A 94 -3.06 -6.99 -9.85
C TYR A 94 -3.98 -7.30 -11.03
N PHE A 95 -3.88 -8.50 -11.61
CA PHE A 95 -4.75 -8.98 -12.68
C PHE A 95 -5.55 -10.20 -12.23
N ILE A 96 -6.75 -10.35 -12.77
CA ILE A 96 -7.53 -11.58 -12.65
C ILE A 96 -7.18 -12.48 -13.83
N ASP A 97 -6.88 -13.75 -13.55
CA ASP A 97 -6.48 -14.73 -14.57
C ASP A 97 -7.67 -15.33 -15.34
N GLY A 98 -8.90 -14.88 -15.03
CA GLY A 98 -10.13 -15.37 -15.64
C GLY A 98 -10.63 -16.71 -15.09
N LYS A 99 -9.90 -17.33 -14.14
CA LYS A 99 -10.33 -18.56 -13.47
C LYS A 99 -11.23 -18.30 -12.26
N CYS A 100 -11.24 -17.07 -11.77
CA CYS A 100 -12.12 -16.66 -10.68
C CYS A 100 -13.57 -16.51 -11.17
N SER A 101 -14.52 -17.11 -10.43
CA SER A 101 -15.96 -16.96 -10.70
C SER A 101 -16.47 -15.53 -10.47
N MET A 102 -15.74 -14.72 -9.69
CA MET A 102 -16.12 -13.34 -9.36
C MET A 102 -15.67 -12.35 -10.42
N LYS A 103 -16.53 -11.37 -10.72
CA LYS A 103 -16.18 -10.26 -11.64
C LYS A 103 -15.26 -9.26 -10.95
N LEU A 104 -14.51 -8.50 -11.73
CA LEU A 104 -13.61 -7.44 -11.23
C LEU A 104 -14.27 -6.50 -10.19
N PRO A 105 -15.52 -6.00 -10.40
CA PRO A 105 -16.17 -5.12 -9.42
C PRO A 105 -16.47 -5.81 -8.08
N ASP A 106 -16.75 -7.12 -8.11
CA ASP A 106 -17.05 -7.91 -6.92
C ASP A 106 -15.78 -8.14 -6.10
N ILE A 107 -14.66 -8.42 -6.78
CA ILE A 107 -13.33 -8.56 -6.16
C ILE A 107 -12.89 -7.22 -5.55
N GLU A 108 -13.03 -6.11 -6.27
CA GLU A 108 -12.72 -4.76 -5.77
C GLU A 108 -13.54 -4.43 -4.51
N SER A 109 -14.84 -4.74 -4.55
CA SER A 109 -15.75 -4.57 -3.42
C SER A 109 -15.40 -5.48 -2.23
N ALA A 110 -14.96 -6.72 -2.48
CA ALA A 110 -14.52 -7.65 -1.45
C ALA A 110 -13.24 -7.15 -0.76
N ILE A 111 -12.26 -6.67 -1.53
CA ILE A 111 -11.03 -6.07 -0.99
C ILE A 111 -11.37 -4.85 -0.14
N HIS A 112 -12.25 -3.96 -0.60
CA HIS A 112 -12.67 -2.79 0.19
C HIS A 112 -13.35 -3.18 1.50
N ARG A 113 -14.28 -4.15 1.48
CA ARG A 113 -14.96 -4.65 2.68
C ARG A 113 -13.97 -5.25 3.67
N PHE A 114 -13.03 -6.07 3.19
CA PHE A 114 -11.98 -6.63 4.03
C PHE A 114 -11.13 -5.54 4.69
N MET A 115 -10.65 -4.59 3.90
CA MET A 115 -9.78 -3.50 4.37
C MET A 115 -10.52 -2.60 5.36
N TRP A 116 -11.81 -2.30 5.15
CA TRP A 116 -12.62 -1.55 6.10
C TRP A 116 -12.87 -2.32 7.39
N LYS A 117 -13.13 -3.63 7.32
CA LYS A 117 -13.33 -4.45 8.52
C LYS A 117 -12.06 -4.50 9.38
N LYS A 118 -10.88 -4.59 8.74
CA LYS A 118 -9.61 -4.75 9.45
C LYS A 118 -8.99 -3.43 9.92
N TYR A 119 -8.97 -2.40 9.07
CA TYR A 119 -8.25 -1.15 9.33
C TYR A 119 -9.17 0.06 9.54
N GLY A 120 -10.48 -0.13 9.42
CA GLY A 120 -11.46 0.95 9.49
C GLY A 120 -11.49 1.84 8.25
N LYS A 121 -12.42 2.79 8.27
CA LYS A 121 -12.56 3.83 7.23
C LYS A 121 -11.72 5.04 7.61
N GLY A 122 -10.76 5.38 6.76
CA GLY A 122 -10.00 6.62 6.83
C GLY A 122 -10.76 7.76 6.15
N LEU A 123 -11.24 8.71 6.95
CA LEU A 123 -11.70 10.00 6.45
C LEU A 123 -10.51 10.97 6.44
N ILE A 124 -10.02 11.31 5.26
CA ILE A 124 -8.83 12.16 5.10
C ILE A 124 -9.22 13.50 4.49
N TYR A 125 -8.90 14.58 5.21
CA TYR A 125 -8.90 15.92 4.65
C TYR A 125 -7.72 16.08 3.71
N CYS A 126 -7.99 16.49 2.49
CA CYS A 126 -6.96 16.68 1.48
C CYS A 126 -6.93 18.15 1.07
N TYR A 127 -5.83 18.82 1.43
CA TYR A 127 -5.61 20.23 1.09
C TYR A 127 -5.67 20.47 -0.42
N GLY A 128 -5.08 19.57 -1.22
CA GLY A 128 -5.08 19.72 -2.68
C GLY A 128 -6.46 19.52 -3.33
N CYS A 129 -7.36 18.78 -2.67
CA CYS A 129 -8.72 18.56 -3.15
C CYS A 129 -9.71 19.65 -2.64
N ASP A 130 -9.46 20.23 -1.47
CA ASP A 130 -10.16 21.40 -0.95
C ASP A 130 -9.31 22.17 0.09
N PRO A 131 -8.75 23.33 -0.27
CA PRO A 131 -7.98 24.17 0.66
C PRO A 131 -8.80 24.69 1.84
N THR A 132 -10.13 24.70 1.72
CA THR A 132 -11.05 25.17 2.76
C THR A 132 -11.47 24.09 3.75
N GLY A 133 -11.05 22.83 3.53
CA GLY A 133 -11.22 21.72 4.48
C GLY A 133 -12.62 21.11 4.54
N LYS A 134 -13.51 21.37 3.58
CA LYS A 134 -14.88 20.86 3.57
C LYS A 134 -14.98 19.49 2.88
N LYS A 135 -14.16 19.22 1.86
CA LYS A 135 -14.11 17.91 1.18
C LYS A 135 -13.20 16.91 1.89
N ARG A 136 -13.68 15.67 1.96
CA ARG A 136 -12.95 14.53 2.56
C ARG A 136 -12.91 13.36 1.59
N HIS A 137 -11.78 12.67 1.58
CA HIS A 137 -11.72 11.35 0.96
C HIS A 137 -12.20 10.28 1.93
N THR A 138 -13.00 9.36 1.42
CA THR A 138 -13.68 8.32 2.21
C THR A 138 -13.15 6.92 1.95
N GLU A 139 -12.33 6.75 0.92
CA GLU A 139 -11.82 5.45 0.45
C GLU A 139 -10.38 5.18 0.92
N TRP A 140 -9.99 5.73 2.08
CA TRP A 140 -8.65 5.49 2.65
C TRP A 140 -8.69 4.45 3.77
N PHE A 141 -7.56 3.79 3.96
CA PHE A 141 -7.38 2.76 4.99
C PHE A 141 -6.16 3.11 5.83
N LYS A 142 -6.25 2.98 7.16
CA LYS A 142 -5.12 3.22 8.07
C LYS A 142 -4.33 1.93 8.26
N VAL A 143 -3.48 1.59 7.29
CA VAL A 143 -2.70 0.34 7.30
C VAL A 143 -1.36 0.55 8.01
N PRO A 144 -1.04 -0.22 9.07
CA PRO A 144 0.29 -0.21 9.67
C PRO A 144 1.35 -0.67 8.66
N VAL A 145 2.50 0.02 8.61
CA VAL A 145 3.61 -0.31 7.67
C VAL A 145 4.05 -1.78 7.76
N LEU A 146 3.98 -2.36 8.97
CA LEU A 146 4.36 -3.76 9.20
C LEU A 146 3.38 -4.77 8.62
N GLU A 147 2.15 -4.36 8.32
CA GLU A 147 1.13 -5.24 7.74
C GLU A 147 1.03 -5.09 6.22
N LEU A 148 1.73 -4.14 5.61
CA LEU A 148 1.72 -3.94 4.16
C LEU A 148 2.07 -5.21 3.37
N PRO A 149 3.08 -6.02 3.74
CA PRO A 149 3.35 -7.27 3.02
C PRO A 149 2.17 -8.26 3.06
N SER A 150 1.48 -8.34 4.20
CA SER A 150 0.29 -9.18 4.36
C SER A 150 -0.86 -8.67 3.52
N VAL A 151 -1.07 -7.35 3.44
CA VAL A 151 -2.10 -6.75 2.59
C VAL A 151 -1.88 -7.09 1.12
N LEU A 152 -0.64 -6.99 0.61
CA LEU A 152 -0.35 -7.37 -0.78
C LEU A 152 -0.69 -8.84 -1.06
N ARG A 153 -0.33 -9.75 -0.15
CA ARG A 153 -0.66 -11.18 -0.27
C ARG A 153 -2.16 -11.47 -0.24
N ILE A 154 -2.92 -10.72 0.56
CA ILE A 154 -4.37 -10.90 0.66
C ILE A 154 -5.06 -10.40 -0.60
N ILE A 155 -4.62 -9.26 -1.14
CA ILE A 155 -5.13 -8.78 -2.44
C ILE A 155 -4.85 -9.82 -3.52
N ASP A 156 -3.63 -10.37 -3.53
CA ASP A 156 -3.23 -11.43 -4.47
C ASP A 156 -4.09 -12.70 -4.33
N SER A 157 -4.47 -13.11 -3.11
CA SER A 157 -5.40 -14.25 -2.93
C SER A 157 -6.80 -13.96 -3.42
N TYR A 158 -7.33 -12.75 -3.17
CA TYR A 158 -8.62 -12.31 -3.74
C TYR A 158 -8.59 -12.34 -5.27
N CYS A 159 -7.50 -11.90 -5.89
CA CYS A 159 -7.35 -11.91 -7.34
C CYS A 159 -7.19 -13.33 -7.92
N ARG A 160 -6.64 -14.28 -7.16
CA ARG A 160 -6.60 -15.70 -7.54
C ARG A 160 -7.95 -16.41 -7.45
N GLY A 161 -8.92 -15.83 -6.75
CA GLY A 161 -10.16 -16.54 -6.43
C GLY A 161 -9.94 -17.67 -5.42
N GLU A 162 -8.83 -17.63 -4.68
CA GLU A 162 -8.67 -18.42 -3.47
C GLU A 162 -9.68 -17.85 -2.47
N GLU A 163 -10.86 -18.46 -2.43
CA GLU A 163 -11.83 -18.22 -1.37
C GLU A 163 -11.07 -18.15 -0.05
N SER A 164 -11.45 -17.19 0.78
CA SER A 164 -11.06 -17.10 2.17
C SER A 164 -11.20 -18.45 2.87
N CYS A 165 -10.15 -19.27 2.84
CA CYS A 165 -9.88 -20.33 3.81
C CYS A 165 -9.49 -19.64 5.11
N ASN A 166 -10.49 -19.04 5.74
CA ASN A 166 -10.65 -18.80 7.17
C ASN A 166 -12.13 -18.42 7.34
N ARG A 167 -13.00 -19.37 6.96
CA ARG A 167 -14.29 -19.52 7.63
C ARG A 167 -13.96 -19.97 9.04
N ASP A 168 -14.43 -19.17 10.00
CA ASP A 168 -14.78 -19.57 11.36
C ASP A 168 -13.70 -20.34 12.14
N LEU A 169 -12.94 -19.63 12.98
CA LEU A 169 -12.51 -20.22 14.24
C LEU A 169 -13.45 -19.69 15.34
N PRO A 170 -14.08 -20.59 16.13
CA PRO A 170 -14.91 -20.23 17.28
C PRO A 170 -14.11 -19.54 18.40
#